data_AF-A0A7Y0EXJ9-F1
#
_entry.id   AF-A0A7Y0EXJ9-F1
#
_cell.length_a   1.000
_cell.length_b   1.000
_cell.length_c   1.000
_cell.angle_alpha   90.00
_cell.angle_beta   90.00
_cell.angle_gamma   90.00
#
_symmetry.space_group_name_H-M   'P 1'
#
loop_
_entity.id
_entity.type
_entity.pdbx_description
1 polymer ?
#
loop_
_entity_poly.entity_id
_entity_poly.type
_entity_poly.pdbx_seq_one_letter_code
_entity_poly.pdbx_strand_id
1 'polypeptide(L)'
;MATNLDFSHTVKQSLSRTLAIGIATGLCLAALTGCSMPFTNQSAGASDSDTAAGSGSNTTDNLTIDANAKKFVSCLTGKGFEAQATASPGVPDKNGKMKTPTAKNMVMLRMLDANGQPVEAADNGMSVNTDSTTQQMYANSMFTSIDYGTVWVAFKDSTALAGSPYESKRQDYADCEAKNPNFAQPAQDLSQTPTYSEADKQATLDFAKNAREKGFSWVADPTGNEPTTILIPKTVSEDELRRFFKECPVGDAHITYGFDGTPDDFGYDYTKVMDEAMGVVS
;
A
#
# COMPACT_ATOMS: atom_id res chain seq x y z
N MET A 1 52.13 -63.44 -31.80
CA MET A 1 51.46 -62.63 -32.84
C MET A 1 51.38 -61.22 -32.29
N ALA A 2 52.35 -60.35 -32.60
CA ALA A 2 52.40 -59.48 -33.78
C ALA A 2 51.22 -58.47 -33.77
N THR A 3 51.35 -57.15 -33.88
CA THR A 3 52.46 -56.20 -34.12
C THR A 3 51.86 -54.79 -33.89
N ASN A 4 52.72 -53.81 -33.61
CA ASN A 4 52.46 -52.36 -33.69
C ASN A 4 51.72 -51.95 -34.98
N LEU A 5 50.99 -50.82 -34.94
CA LEU A 5 51.23 -49.69 -35.85
C LEU A 5 50.57 -48.39 -35.37
N ASP A 6 51.46 -47.43 -35.22
CA ASP A 6 51.33 -46.00 -35.01
C ASP A 6 50.83 -45.30 -36.31
N PHE A 7 50.14 -44.17 -36.19
CA PHE A 7 50.11 -43.16 -37.25
C PHE A 7 49.95 -41.76 -36.63
N SER A 8 51.10 -41.18 -36.30
CA SER A 8 51.32 -39.74 -36.24
C SER A 8 51.36 -39.13 -37.65
N HIS A 9 50.78 -37.94 -37.85
CA HIS A 9 51.38 -36.74 -38.47
C HIS A 9 50.27 -35.70 -38.79
N THR A 10 50.25 -34.45 -38.28
CA THR A 10 51.19 -33.30 -38.38
C THR A 10 50.74 -32.27 -39.43
N VAL A 11 50.30 -31.11 -38.92
CA VAL A 11 50.59 -29.72 -39.37
C VAL A 11 49.91 -29.17 -40.65
N LYS A 12 49.23 -28.02 -40.48
CA LYS A 12 49.69 -26.72 -41.02
C LYS A 12 48.90 -25.52 -40.47
N GLN A 13 49.62 -24.68 -39.72
CA GLN A 13 49.35 -23.25 -39.52
C GLN A 13 49.44 -22.50 -40.87
N SER A 14 48.69 -21.40 -41.00
CA SER A 14 49.13 -20.13 -41.63
C SER A 14 47.91 -19.19 -41.75
N LEU A 15 47.81 -18.16 -40.91
CA LEU A 15 48.36 -16.80 -41.11
C LEU A 15 47.42 -15.86 -41.89
N SER A 16 47.01 -14.83 -41.15
CA SER A 16 46.37 -13.56 -41.46
C SER A 16 46.55 -12.96 -42.86
N ARG A 17 45.52 -12.26 -43.35
CA ARG A 17 45.71 -10.96 -44.03
C ARG A 17 44.44 -10.11 -44.05
N THR A 18 44.58 -8.94 -43.45
CA THR A 18 43.74 -7.74 -43.49
C THR A 18 43.56 -7.22 -44.91
N LEU A 19 42.36 -6.74 -45.26
CA LEU A 19 42.21 -5.62 -46.19
C LEU A 19 40.92 -4.85 -45.87
N ALA A 20 41.08 -3.57 -45.52
CA ALA A 20 40.04 -2.56 -45.47
C ALA A 20 39.82 -1.98 -46.88
N ILE A 21 38.58 -1.57 -47.20
CA ILE A 21 38.22 -0.44 -48.06
C ILE A 21 36.82 0.00 -47.62
N GLY A 22 36.65 1.29 -47.31
CA GLY A 22 35.35 1.92 -47.11
C GLY A 22 34.85 2.63 -48.37
N ILE A 23 33.59 3.09 -48.34
CA ILE A 23 33.11 4.39 -48.85
C ILE A 23 31.72 4.65 -48.25
N ALA A 24 31.49 5.94 -47.98
CA ALA A 24 30.42 6.54 -47.20
C ALA A 24 29.09 6.74 -47.94
N THR A 25 28.01 6.88 -47.16
CA THR A 25 26.87 7.82 -47.28
C THR A 25 25.85 7.38 -46.21
N GLY A 26 25.46 8.17 -45.21
CA GLY A 26 24.84 9.49 -45.30
C GLY A 26 23.34 9.31 -45.04
N LEU A 27 22.91 9.20 -43.78
CA LEU A 27 21.49 9.12 -43.39
C LEU A 27 21.25 9.81 -42.04
N CYS A 28 20.62 10.98 -42.15
CA CYS A 28 19.82 11.76 -41.21
C CYS A 28 20.01 11.56 -39.69
N LEU A 29 20.61 12.57 -39.06
CA LEU A 29 20.40 12.92 -37.64
C LEU A 29 18.98 13.48 -37.47
N ALA A 30 18.07 12.68 -36.90
CA ALA A 30 16.85 13.21 -36.30
C ALA A 30 17.20 13.77 -34.92
N ALA A 31 17.10 15.10 -34.79
CA ALA A 31 17.13 15.79 -33.52
C ALA A 31 15.87 15.44 -32.72
N LEU A 32 16.03 14.63 -31.67
CA LEU A 32 15.03 14.55 -30.59
C LEU A 32 15.35 15.68 -29.60
N THR A 33 14.53 16.72 -29.69
CA THR A 33 14.41 17.77 -28.69
C THR A 33 14.11 17.14 -27.33
N GLY A 34 15.08 17.23 -26.42
CA GLY A 34 14.87 16.94 -25.01
C GLY A 34 13.94 17.99 -24.41
N CYS A 35 12.74 17.57 -24.00
CA CYS A 35 11.90 18.33 -23.08
C CYS A 35 12.48 18.18 -21.66
N SER A 36 13.48 18.99 -21.35
CA SER A 36 13.84 19.29 -19.96
C SER A 36 12.69 20.10 -19.35
N MET A 37 11.85 19.46 -18.54
CA MET A 37 10.90 20.18 -17.70
C MET A 37 11.67 20.86 -16.56
N PRO A 38 11.63 22.19 -16.42
CA PRO A 38 12.19 22.86 -15.25
C PRO A 38 11.26 22.62 -14.06
N PHE A 39 11.81 22.06 -12.98
CA PHE A 39 11.23 22.17 -11.65
C PHE A 39 11.14 23.67 -11.29
N THR A 40 9.94 24.24 -11.36
CA THR A 40 9.64 25.54 -10.77
C THR A 40 9.57 25.40 -9.25
N ASN A 41 10.67 25.73 -8.59
CA ASN A 41 10.67 26.17 -7.20
C ASN A 41 9.96 27.53 -7.16
N GLN A 42 8.73 27.59 -6.66
CA GLN A 42 8.07 28.85 -6.36
C GLN A 42 8.06 29.07 -4.85
N SER A 43 9.14 29.68 -4.37
CA SER A 43 9.17 30.39 -3.11
C SER A 43 8.79 31.85 -3.37
N ALA A 44 7.58 32.25 -2.97
CA ALA A 44 7.22 33.65 -2.74
C ALA A 44 6.21 33.70 -1.60
N GLY A 45 6.60 34.36 -0.52
CA GLY A 45 5.75 34.58 0.65
C GLY A 45 4.75 35.71 0.45
N ALA A 46 3.71 35.62 1.28
CA ALA A 46 2.83 36.66 1.81
C ALA A 46 1.97 37.47 0.82
N SER A 47 0.68 37.13 0.78
CA SER A 47 -0.36 38.04 1.28
C SER A 47 -1.66 37.27 1.57
N ASP A 48 -2.22 37.63 2.72
CA ASP A 48 -3.38 37.09 3.42
C ASP A 48 -4.69 37.32 2.63
N SER A 49 -5.54 36.30 2.54
CA SER A 49 -7.00 36.45 2.41
C SER A 49 -7.69 35.10 2.57
N ASP A 50 -8.44 35.01 3.66
CA ASP A 50 -9.38 33.95 4.01
C ASP A 50 -10.20 33.43 2.82
N THR A 51 -10.01 32.16 2.51
CA THR A 51 -11.08 31.27 2.02
C THR A 51 -10.76 29.86 2.52
N ALA A 52 -11.22 29.54 3.73
CA ALA A 52 -11.26 28.17 4.23
C ALA A 52 -12.29 27.37 3.42
N ALA A 53 -11.88 26.88 2.26
CA ALA A 53 -12.55 25.83 1.52
C ALA A 53 -12.02 24.49 2.04
N GLY A 54 -12.85 23.79 2.79
CA GLY A 54 -12.58 22.44 3.27
C GLY A 54 -12.32 21.52 2.09
N SER A 55 -11.07 21.08 1.98
CA SER A 55 -10.66 19.98 1.12
C SER A 55 -10.27 18.84 2.04
N GLY A 56 -10.92 17.69 1.87
CA GLY A 56 -10.64 16.43 2.56
C GLY A 56 -9.25 15.91 2.20
N SER A 57 -8.22 16.61 2.64
CA SER A 57 -6.84 16.16 2.58
C SER A 57 -6.75 14.93 3.46
N ASN A 58 -6.39 13.78 2.87
CA ASN A 58 -5.80 12.69 3.64
C ASN A 58 -4.72 13.35 4.50
N THR A 59 -4.88 13.28 5.82
CA THR A 59 -4.10 14.08 6.79
C THR A 59 -2.61 13.74 6.73
N THR A 60 -2.26 12.68 6.00
CA THR A 60 -0.92 12.16 5.76
C THR A 60 -0.22 12.74 4.52
N ASP A 61 -0.94 13.37 3.58
CA ASP A 61 -0.35 13.82 2.31
C ASP A 61 0.69 14.92 2.51
N ASN A 62 0.44 15.79 3.49
CA ASN A 62 1.31 16.90 3.88
C ASN A 62 2.43 16.49 4.85
N LEU A 63 2.53 15.20 5.21
CA LEU A 63 3.59 14.75 6.11
C LEU A 63 4.95 14.74 5.42
N THR A 64 5.96 15.19 6.16
CA THR A 64 7.34 15.11 5.70
C THR A 64 7.80 13.65 5.66
N ILE A 65 8.57 13.28 4.64
CA ILE A 65 9.20 11.96 4.56
C ILE A 65 10.37 11.89 5.54
N ASP A 66 10.42 10.83 6.34
CA ASP A 66 11.55 10.55 7.22
C ASP A 66 12.87 10.51 6.42
N ALA A 67 13.93 11.10 6.96
CA ALA A 67 15.19 11.25 6.24
C ALA A 67 15.84 9.90 5.90
N ASN A 68 15.65 8.87 6.74
CA ASN A 68 16.19 7.53 6.51
C ASN A 68 15.31 6.76 5.52
N ALA A 69 13.97 6.84 5.66
CA ALA A 69 13.04 6.29 4.68
C ALA A 69 13.30 6.85 3.27
N LYS A 70 13.53 8.17 3.16
CA LYS A 70 13.87 8.82 1.89
C LYS A 70 15.14 8.26 1.25
N LYS A 71 16.20 8.03 2.03
CA LYS A 71 17.45 7.44 1.52
C LYS A 71 17.25 5.99 1.09
N PHE A 72 16.45 5.23 1.83
CA PHE A 72 16.13 3.85 1.50
C PHE A 72 15.31 3.75 0.20
N VAL A 73 14.23 4.55 0.05
CA VAL A 73 13.47 4.67 -1.20
C VAL A 73 14.36 5.06 -2.37
N SER A 74 15.27 6.03 -2.17
CA SER A 74 16.22 6.43 -3.22
C SER A 74 17.17 5.31 -3.63
N CYS A 75 17.55 4.42 -2.70
CA CYS A 75 18.37 3.27 -3.03
C CYS A 75 17.58 2.24 -3.84
N LEU A 76 16.36 1.91 -3.39
CA LEU A 76 15.48 0.94 -4.06
C LEU A 76 15.11 1.40 -5.48
N THR A 77 14.73 2.66 -5.64
CA THR A 77 14.43 3.21 -6.98
C THR A 77 15.66 3.20 -7.89
N GLY A 78 16.85 3.47 -7.35
CA GLY A 78 18.12 3.31 -8.08
C GLY A 78 18.44 1.87 -8.51
N LYS A 79 17.85 0.87 -7.84
CA LYS A 79 17.92 -0.56 -8.19
C LYS A 79 16.72 -1.02 -9.04
N GLY A 80 15.87 -0.09 -9.48
CA GLY A 80 14.72 -0.36 -10.33
C GLY A 80 13.53 -1.01 -9.62
N PHE A 81 13.37 -0.76 -8.31
CA PHE A 81 12.10 -0.99 -7.63
C PHE A 81 11.20 0.25 -7.82
N GLU A 82 9.91 0.04 -8.05
CA GLU A 82 8.92 1.09 -7.84
C GLU A 82 8.59 1.12 -6.34
N ALA A 83 9.05 2.17 -5.65
CA ALA A 83 9.00 2.27 -4.20
C ALA A 83 8.55 3.66 -3.74
N GLN A 84 7.80 3.70 -2.64
CA GLN A 84 7.38 4.94 -2.01
C GLN A 84 7.50 4.90 -0.49
N ALA A 85 7.49 6.08 0.13
CA ALA A 85 7.36 6.22 1.56
C ALA A 85 5.94 6.65 1.92
N THR A 86 5.33 5.98 2.90
CA THR A 86 4.03 6.33 3.45
C THR A 86 4.10 6.47 4.96
N ALA A 87 3.06 7.05 5.56
CA ALA A 87 2.87 7.00 6.99
C ALA A 87 2.59 5.56 7.41
N SER A 88 3.34 5.04 8.39
CA SER A 88 2.95 3.75 8.98
C SER A 88 1.54 3.85 9.56
N PRO A 89 0.71 2.81 9.39
CA PRO A 89 -0.52 2.72 10.15
C PRO A 89 -0.14 2.79 11.64
N GLY A 90 -0.81 3.69 12.37
CA GLY A 90 -0.53 3.89 13.78
C GLY A 90 -0.72 2.59 14.55
N VAL A 91 0.15 2.31 15.52
CA VAL A 91 -0.18 1.31 16.55
C VAL A 91 -1.16 2.00 17.50
N PRO A 92 -2.34 1.41 17.78
CA PRO A 92 -3.23 1.93 18.80
C PRO A 92 -2.46 2.04 20.12
N ASP A 93 -2.61 3.15 20.82
CA ASP A 93 -2.11 3.23 22.20
C ASP A 93 -2.93 2.31 23.12
N LYS A 94 -2.55 2.27 24.40
CA LYS A 94 -3.25 1.48 25.43
C LYS A 94 -4.75 1.79 25.59
N ASN A 95 -5.25 2.87 24.99
CA ASN A 95 -6.65 3.27 24.99
C ASN A 95 -7.30 3.07 23.61
N GLY A 96 -6.66 2.32 22.70
CA GLY A 96 -7.14 2.09 21.34
C GLY A 96 -7.01 3.32 20.43
N LYS A 97 -6.39 4.41 20.87
CA LYS A 97 -6.24 5.61 20.03
C LYS A 97 -5.06 5.41 19.07
N MET A 98 -5.34 5.46 17.79
CA MET A 98 -4.31 5.46 16.76
C MET A 98 -3.37 6.65 16.98
N LYS A 99 -2.07 6.36 17.14
CA LYS A 99 -1.07 7.42 17.19
C LYS A 99 -1.07 8.16 15.85
N THR A 100 -1.33 9.47 15.88
CA THR A 100 -1.25 10.31 14.68
C THR A 100 0.15 10.20 14.07
N PRO A 101 0.28 9.77 12.81
CA PRO A 101 1.58 9.73 12.15
C PRO A 101 2.14 11.14 12.02
N THR A 102 3.42 11.31 12.36
CA THR A 102 4.11 12.62 12.26
C THR A 102 5.02 12.71 11.04
N ALA A 103 5.26 11.59 10.34
CA ALA A 103 6.12 11.50 9.17
C ALA A 103 5.76 10.27 8.32
N LYS A 104 6.13 10.30 7.04
CA LYS A 104 6.13 9.12 6.16
C LYS A 104 7.40 8.30 6.44
N ASN A 105 7.27 7.23 7.22
CA ASN A 105 8.39 6.45 7.76
C ASN A 105 8.34 4.95 7.41
N MET A 106 7.30 4.50 6.70
CA MET A 106 7.21 3.13 6.16
C MET A 106 7.56 3.18 4.68
N VAL A 107 8.28 2.18 4.18
CA VAL A 107 8.62 2.07 2.75
C VAL A 107 7.86 0.90 2.12
N MET A 108 7.23 1.16 0.98
CA MET A 108 6.41 0.19 0.26
C MET A 108 6.92 0.03 -1.17
N LEU A 109 6.69 -1.16 -1.73
CA LEU A 109 6.93 -1.50 -3.13
C LEU A 109 5.59 -1.61 -3.85
N ARG A 110 5.56 -1.33 -5.16
CA ARG A 110 4.36 -1.57 -5.99
C ARG A 110 3.99 -3.05 -5.89
N MET A 111 2.71 -3.39 -5.73
CA MET A 111 2.30 -4.78 -5.80
C MET A 111 2.28 -5.22 -7.26
N LEU A 112 2.93 -6.35 -7.56
CA LEU A 112 2.99 -6.96 -8.89
C LEU A 112 2.30 -8.33 -8.91
N ASP A 113 1.69 -8.69 -10.02
CA ASP A 113 1.19 -10.03 -10.29
C ASP A 113 2.34 -11.00 -10.63
N ALA A 114 2.01 -12.26 -10.92
CA ALA A 114 2.99 -13.29 -11.27
C ALA A 114 3.75 -12.99 -12.59
N ASN A 115 3.22 -12.11 -13.42
CA ASN A 115 3.81 -11.68 -14.69
C ASN A 115 4.63 -10.38 -14.54
N GLY A 116 4.77 -9.87 -13.32
CA GLY A 116 5.44 -8.61 -13.05
C GLY A 116 4.64 -7.38 -13.46
N GLN A 117 3.33 -7.51 -13.69
CA GLN A 117 2.44 -6.39 -13.99
C GLN A 117 1.90 -5.77 -12.70
N PRO A 118 1.73 -4.44 -12.65
CA PRO A 118 1.07 -3.77 -11.53
C PRO A 118 -0.30 -4.35 -11.19
N VAL A 119 -0.55 -4.62 -9.91
CA VAL A 119 -1.88 -4.92 -9.39
C VAL A 119 -2.62 -3.62 -9.12
N GLU A 120 -3.87 -3.58 -9.54
CA GLU A 120 -4.79 -2.45 -9.33
C GLU A 120 -5.80 -2.78 -8.22
N ALA A 121 -6.35 -1.73 -7.62
CA ALA A 121 -7.53 -1.86 -6.77
C ALA A 121 -8.74 -2.34 -7.59
N ALA A 122 -9.70 -2.97 -6.92
CA ALA A 122 -11.00 -3.24 -7.51
C ALA A 122 -11.75 -1.93 -7.76
N ASP A 123 -12.84 -2.01 -8.53
CA ASP A 123 -13.62 -0.83 -8.95
C ASP A 123 -14.14 0.02 -7.78
N ASN A 124 -14.26 -0.59 -6.58
CA ASN A 124 -14.63 0.10 -5.35
C ASN A 124 -13.47 0.86 -4.67
N GLY A 125 -12.23 0.73 -5.16
CA GLY A 125 -11.04 1.41 -4.61
C GLY A 125 -10.61 0.94 -3.22
N MET A 126 -11.28 -0.05 -2.62
CA MET A 126 -11.08 -0.46 -1.23
C MET A 126 -10.59 -1.90 -1.08
N SER A 127 -10.56 -2.66 -2.17
CA SER A 127 -10.08 -4.04 -2.18
C SER A 127 -9.06 -4.25 -3.28
N VAL A 128 -8.16 -5.20 -3.09
CA VAL A 128 -7.14 -5.56 -4.08
C VAL A 128 -7.78 -6.50 -5.10
N ASN A 129 -7.78 -6.13 -6.37
CA ASN A 129 -8.33 -6.96 -7.45
C ASN A 129 -7.29 -7.95 -7.94
N THR A 130 -7.12 -9.07 -7.24
CA THR A 130 -6.14 -10.08 -7.62
C THR A 130 -6.54 -11.50 -7.22
N ASP A 131 -6.04 -12.48 -7.95
CA ASP A 131 -6.32 -13.89 -7.71
C ASP A 131 -5.62 -14.44 -6.45
N SER A 132 -6.10 -15.57 -5.97
CA SER A 132 -5.54 -16.23 -4.77
C SER A 132 -4.06 -16.61 -4.92
N THR A 133 -3.59 -16.85 -6.15
CA THR A 133 -2.19 -17.16 -6.44
C THR A 133 -1.31 -15.95 -6.16
N THR A 134 -1.74 -14.78 -6.62
CA THR A 134 -1.03 -13.51 -6.42
C THR A 134 -1.04 -13.12 -4.96
N GLN A 135 -2.16 -13.29 -4.24
CA GLN A 135 -2.21 -13.05 -2.79
C GLN A 135 -1.20 -13.90 -2.02
N GLN A 136 -1.04 -15.19 -2.38
CA GLN A 136 -0.10 -16.09 -1.73
C GLN A 136 1.37 -15.67 -1.90
N MET A 137 1.72 -15.00 -3.01
CA MET A 137 3.07 -14.47 -3.23
C MET A 137 3.45 -13.36 -2.22
N TYR A 138 2.47 -12.72 -1.58
CA TYR A 138 2.65 -11.66 -0.59
C TYR A 138 2.34 -12.11 0.83
N ALA A 139 2.28 -13.41 1.10
CA ALA A 139 2.04 -13.95 2.45
C ALA A 139 3.10 -13.50 3.49
N ASN A 140 4.30 -13.13 3.03
CA ASN A 140 5.39 -12.61 3.87
C ASN A 140 5.41 -11.07 3.95
N SER A 141 4.49 -10.37 3.27
CA SER A 141 4.37 -8.92 3.40
C SER A 141 3.89 -8.55 4.80
N MET A 142 4.37 -7.42 5.32
CA MET A 142 3.95 -6.93 6.63
C MET A 142 2.67 -6.10 6.58
N PHE A 143 2.39 -5.49 5.42
CA PHE A 143 1.32 -4.53 5.27
C PHE A 143 1.02 -4.32 3.78
N THR A 144 -0.25 -4.17 3.45
CA THR A 144 -0.74 -3.86 2.11
C THR A 144 -1.64 -2.64 2.20
N SER A 145 -1.51 -1.70 1.28
CA SER A 145 -2.37 -0.52 1.20
C SER A 145 -2.74 -0.20 -0.23
N ILE A 146 -3.85 0.52 -0.38
CA ILE A 146 -4.28 1.09 -1.64
C ILE A 146 -4.10 2.60 -1.55
N ASP A 147 -3.47 3.20 -2.55
CA ASP A 147 -3.18 4.62 -2.64
C ASP A 147 -3.53 5.09 -4.06
N TYR A 148 -4.59 5.89 -4.20
CA TYR A 148 -5.15 6.34 -5.48
C TYR A 148 -5.30 5.20 -6.52
N GLY A 149 -5.88 4.06 -6.10
CA GLY A 149 -6.09 2.88 -6.95
C GLY A 149 -4.84 2.00 -7.14
N THR A 150 -3.66 2.48 -6.76
CA THR A 150 -2.43 1.70 -6.79
C THR A 150 -2.29 0.86 -5.54
N VAL A 151 -1.99 -0.43 -5.70
CA VAL A 151 -1.73 -1.33 -4.58
C VAL A 151 -0.23 -1.36 -4.24
N TRP A 152 0.07 -1.17 -2.96
CA TRP A 152 1.42 -1.12 -2.41
C TRP A 152 1.58 -2.18 -1.32
N VAL A 153 2.78 -2.73 -1.18
CA VAL A 153 3.13 -3.72 -0.16
C VAL A 153 4.41 -3.32 0.57
N ALA A 154 4.41 -3.43 1.89
CA ALA A 154 5.61 -3.31 2.70
C ALA A 154 6.13 -4.70 3.08
N PHE A 155 7.44 -4.87 3.04
CA PHE A 155 8.14 -6.06 3.53
C PHE A 155 8.97 -5.67 4.74
N LYS A 156 9.07 -6.57 5.73
CA LYS A 156 9.89 -6.38 6.94
C LYS A 156 11.34 -6.09 6.61
N ASP A 157 11.90 -6.93 5.77
CA ASP A 157 13.28 -6.89 5.34
C ASP A 157 13.44 -7.70 4.04
N SER A 158 14.65 -7.76 3.49
CA SER A 158 14.98 -8.53 2.30
C SER A 158 14.53 -10.01 2.38
N THR A 159 14.53 -10.64 3.56
CA THR A 159 14.16 -12.05 3.68
C THR A 159 12.68 -12.29 3.37
N ALA A 160 11.83 -11.30 3.62
CA ALA A 160 10.40 -11.36 3.35
C ALA A 160 10.04 -11.28 1.85
N LEU A 161 11.00 -10.98 0.97
CA LEU A 161 10.78 -11.02 -0.49
C LEU A 161 10.72 -12.46 -1.03
N ALA A 162 11.05 -13.47 -0.22
CA ALA A 162 10.98 -14.87 -0.60
C ALA A 162 9.58 -15.28 -1.05
N GLY A 163 9.50 -15.85 -2.26
CA GLY A 163 8.25 -16.28 -2.88
C GLY A 163 7.45 -15.15 -3.55
N SER A 164 7.89 -13.89 -3.43
CA SER A 164 7.28 -12.76 -4.12
C SER A 164 7.86 -12.57 -5.54
N PRO A 165 7.22 -11.75 -6.40
CA PRO A 165 7.83 -11.32 -7.67
C PRO A 165 9.19 -10.62 -7.51
N TYR A 166 9.53 -10.17 -6.30
CA TYR A 166 10.79 -9.51 -5.99
C TYR A 166 11.92 -10.45 -5.53
N GLU A 167 11.70 -11.77 -5.44
CA GLU A 167 12.71 -12.74 -4.97
C GLU A 167 14.04 -12.61 -5.74
N SER A 168 13.96 -12.41 -7.07
CA SER A 168 15.15 -12.22 -7.91
C SER A 168 15.96 -10.96 -7.58
N LYS A 169 15.34 -9.96 -6.94
CA LYS A 169 15.96 -8.70 -6.49
C LYS A 169 16.23 -8.67 -4.99
N ARG A 170 16.13 -9.80 -4.29
CA ARG A 170 16.34 -9.86 -2.84
C ARG A 170 17.71 -9.31 -2.42
N GLN A 171 18.76 -9.60 -3.18
CA GLN A 171 20.10 -9.08 -2.90
C GLN A 171 20.18 -7.57 -3.08
N ASP A 172 19.53 -7.00 -4.10
CA ASP A 172 19.49 -5.54 -4.29
C ASP A 172 18.77 -4.84 -3.13
N TYR A 173 17.71 -5.45 -2.60
CA TYR A 173 17.04 -4.97 -1.39
C TYR A 173 17.99 -5.02 -0.18
N ALA A 174 18.67 -6.16 0.04
CA ALA A 174 19.62 -6.33 1.13
C ALA A 174 20.80 -5.35 1.06
N ASP A 175 21.31 -5.07 -0.14
CA ASP A 175 22.34 -4.04 -0.36
C ASP A 175 21.84 -2.65 0.09
N CYS A 176 20.57 -2.34 -0.19
CA CYS A 176 19.96 -1.09 0.25
C CYS A 176 19.76 -1.03 1.76
N GLU A 177 19.47 -2.16 2.42
CA GLU A 177 19.40 -2.24 3.89
C GLU A 177 20.78 -1.98 4.49
N ALA A 178 21.82 -2.65 3.98
CA ALA A 178 23.20 -2.47 4.43
C ALA A 178 23.71 -1.03 4.21
N LYS A 179 23.27 -0.36 3.12
CA LYS A 179 23.62 1.03 2.83
C LYS A 179 22.87 2.03 3.72
N ASN A 180 21.74 1.63 4.30
CA ASN A 180 20.88 2.47 5.13
C ASN A 180 20.64 1.83 6.50
N PRO A 181 21.69 1.60 7.33
CA PRO A 181 21.57 0.86 8.59
C PRO A 181 20.70 1.57 9.65
N ASN A 182 20.43 2.86 9.46
CA ASN A 182 19.57 3.66 10.33
C ASN A 182 18.10 3.64 9.90
N PHE A 183 17.76 2.95 8.81
CA PHE A 183 16.39 2.70 8.41
C PHE A 183 16.02 1.26 8.81
N ALA A 184 14.88 1.13 9.47
CA ALA A 184 14.20 -0.13 9.65
C ALA A 184 12.71 0.14 9.45
N GLN A 185 12.00 -0.84 8.89
CA GLN A 185 10.55 -0.72 8.79
C GLN A 185 9.94 -0.58 10.19
N PRO A 186 8.94 0.29 10.37
CA PRO A 186 8.28 0.44 11.65
C PRO A 186 7.63 -0.89 12.04
N ALA A 187 7.83 -1.29 13.29
CA ALA A 187 7.22 -2.51 13.81
C ALA A 187 5.70 -2.42 13.67
N GLN A 188 5.12 -3.37 12.94
CA GLN A 188 3.68 -3.61 12.93
C GLN A 188 3.41 -4.58 14.08
N ASP A 189 3.05 -4.03 15.25
CA ASP A 189 2.61 -4.86 16.37
C ASP A 189 1.16 -5.28 16.16
N LEU A 190 0.97 -6.25 15.27
CA LEU A 190 -0.33 -6.89 15.03
C LEU A 190 -0.72 -7.85 16.17
N SER A 191 0.12 -7.98 17.22
CA SER A 191 -0.15 -8.85 18.38
C SER A 191 -0.89 -8.12 19.51
N GLN A 192 -1.01 -6.79 19.44
CA GLN A 192 -1.85 -6.05 20.39
C GLN A 192 -3.31 -6.21 20.00
N THR A 193 -4.01 -7.08 20.72
CA THR A 193 -5.46 -6.98 20.83
C THR A 193 -5.77 -5.60 21.41
N PRO A 194 -6.60 -4.77 20.75
CA PRO A 194 -6.98 -3.47 21.26
C PRO A 194 -7.52 -3.64 22.68
N THR A 195 -6.95 -2.90 23.65
CA THR A 195 -7.47 -2.90 25.01
C THR A 195 -8.48 -1.78 25.13
N TYR A 196 -9.76 -2.13 25.18
CA TYR A 196 -10.85 -1.15 25.27
C TYR A 196 -11.11 -0.76 26.72
N SER A 197 -11.24 0.53 27.01
CA SER A 197 -11.56 0.99 28.35
C SER A 197 -12.99 0.62 28.74
N GLU A 198 -13.28 0.48 30.03
CA GLU A 198 -14.67 0.23 30.49
C GLU A 198 -15.62 1.38 30.11
N ALA A 199 -15.10 2.60 29.98
CA ALA A 199 -15.86 3.74 29.51
C ALA A 199 -16.28 3.57 28.05
N ASP A 200 -15.39 3.08 27.18
CA ASP A 200 -15.69 2.84 25.76
C ASP A 200 -16.70 1.73 25.60
N LYS A 201 -16.53 0.61 26.33
CA LYS A 201 -17.49 -0.50 26.32
C LYS A 201 -18.89 -0.04 26.73
N GLN A 202 -18.96 0.78 27.79
CA GLN A 202 -20.24 1.32 28.26
C GLN A 202 -20.84 2.31 27.25
N ALA A 203 -20.03 3.17 26.63
CA ALA A 203 -20.49 4.09 25.60
C ALA A 203 -21.06 3.36 24.38
N THR A 204 -20.40 2.30 23.91
CA THR A 204 -20.91 1.47 22.81
C THR A 204 -22.20 0.74 23.20
N LEU A 205 -22.30 0.24 24.44
CA LEU A 205 -23.53 -0.38 24.93
C LEU A 205 -24.70 0.62 25.01
N ASP A 206 -24.44 1.83 25.48
CA ASP A 206 -25.46 2.89 25.57
C ASP A 206 -25.88 3.37 24.18
N PHE A 207 -24.93 3.45 23.24
CA PHE A 207 -25.23 3.68 21.83
C PHE A 207 -26.14 2.60 21.23
N ALA A 208 -25.83 1.32 21.46
CA ALA A 208 -26.64 0.20 20.97
C ALA A 208 -28.08 0.25 21.52
N LYS A 209 -28.25 0.59 22.80
CA LYS A 209 -29.57 0.80 23.42
C LYS A 209 -30.32 1.97 22.79
N ASN A 210 -29.66 3.12 22.65
CA ASN A 210 -30.26 4.31 22.04
C ASN A 210 -30.69 4.08 20.58
N ALA A 211 -29.92 3.30 19.82
CA ALA A 211 -30.29 2.93 18.45
C ALA A 211 -31.56 2.05 18.43
N ARG A 212 -31.67 1.07 19.33
CA ARG A 212 -32.89 0.25 19.45
C ARG A 212 -34.11 1.08 19.85
N GLU A 213 -33.95 2.07 20.73
CA GLU A 213 -35.02 3.02 21.09
C GLU A 213 -35.52 3.85 19.89
N LYS A 214 -34.67 4.07 18.89
CA LYS A 214 -35.01 4.74 17.61
C LYS A 214 -35.60 3.79 16.55
N GLY A 215 -35.77 2.51 16.89
CA GLY A 215 -36.39 1.50 16.05
C GLY A 215 -35.42 0.58 15.30
N PHE A 216 -34.10 0.71 15.51
CA PHE A 216 -33.11 -0.17 14.89
C PHE A 216 -32.97 -1.48 15.68
N SER A 217 -34.00 -2.34 15.62
CA SER A 217 -34.10 -3.58 16.40
C SER A 217 -33.01 -4.61 16.11
N TRP A 218 -32.33 -4.48 14.96
CA TRP A 218 -31.22 -5.32 14.54
C TRP A 218 -29.90 -4.98 15.24
N VAL A 219 -29.79 -3.83 15.93
CA VAL A 219 -28.57 -3.44 16.64
C VAL A 219 -28.42 -4.29 17.90
N ALA A 220 -27.48 -5.23 17.88
CA ALA A 220 -27.14 -6.08 19.01
C ALA A 220 -26.27 -5.34 20.05
N ASP A 221 -26.25 -5.84 21.28
CA ASP A 221 -25.24 -5.43 22.25
C ASP A 221 -23.85 -5.89 21.76
N PRO A 222 -22.81 -5.05 21.85
CA PRO A 222 -21.47 -5.45 21.48
C PRO A 222 -20.97 -6.54 22.44
N THR A 223 -20.43 -7.63 21.91
CA THR A 223 -19.95 -8.78 22.69
C THR A 223 -18.64 -9.31 22.12
N GLY A 224 -17.94 -10.15 22.89
CA GLY A 224 -16.75 -10.85 22.42
C GLY A 224 -15.50 -9.97 22.37
N ASN A 225 -14.63 -10.23 21.38
CA ASN A 225 -13.30 -9.64 21.28
C ASN A 225 -13.29 -8.22 20.68
N GLU A 226 -14.44 -7.73 20.21
CA GLU A 226 -14.62 -6.40 19.62
C GLU A 226 -15.76 -5.63 20.33
N PRO A 227 -15.61 -5.32 21.62
CA PRO A 227 -16.67 -4.75 22.45
C PRO A 227 -17.05 -3.30 22.11
N THR A 228 -16.40 -2.70 21.11
CA THR A 228 -16.73 -1.37 20.58
C THR A 228 -17.31 -1.39 19.16
N THR A 229 -17.47 -2.58 18.56
CA THR A 229 -17.99 -2.73 17.20
C THR A 229 -19.51 -2.97 17.21
N ILE A 230 -20.25 -2.20 16.41
CA ILE A 230 -21.64 -2.48 16.06
C ILE A 230 -21.63 -3.29 14.76
N LEU A 231 -22.10 -4.54 14.84
CA LEU A 231 -22.22 -5.43 13.68
C LEU A 231 -23.52 -5.13 12.93
N ILE A 232 -23.41 -4.82 11.65
CA ILE A 232 -24.50 -4.55 10.73
C ILE A 232 -24.80 -5.85 9.98
N PRO A 233 -25.97 -6.47 10.18
CA PRO A 233 -26.31 -7.70 9.48
C PRO A 233 -26.66 -7.42 8.02
N LYS A 234 -26.32 -8.35 7.12
CA LYS A 234 -26.64 -8.27 5.68
C LYS A 234 -28.13 -8.17 5.33
N THR A 235 -29.02 -8.33 6.32
CA THR A 235 -30.46 -8.16 6.16
C THR A 235 -30.91 -6.70 6.27
N VAL A 236 -30.02 -5.78 6.68
CA VAL A 236 -30.31 -4.33 6.70
C VAL A 236 -30.37 -3.82 5.26
N SER A 237 -31.39 -3.05 4.92
CA SER A 237 -31.51 -2.42 3.61
C SER A 237 -30.68 -1.13 3.53
N GLU A 238 -30.37 -0.69 2.30
CA GLU A 238 -29.64 0.57 2.08
C GLU A 238 -30.30 1.77 2.76
N ASP A 239 -31.62 1.91 2.62
CA ASP A 239 -32.39 3.01 3.24
C ASP A 239 -32.34 2.97 4.77
N GLU A 240 -32.41 1.78 5.36
CA GLU A 240 -32.35 1.61 6.81
C GLU A 240 -30.93 1.90 7.33
N LEU A 241 -29.89 1.51 6.58
CA LEU A 241 -28.50 1.84 6.91
C LEU A 241 -28.23 3.35 6.85
N ARG A 242 -28.71 4.02 5.78
CA ARG A 242 -28.62 5.48 5.64
C ARG A 242 -29.32 6.20 6.78
N ARG A 243 -30.53 5.74 7.13
CA ARG A 243 -31.31 6.26 8.25
C ARG A 243 -30.57 6.05 9.57
N PHE A 244 -29.97 4.88 9.78
CA PHE A 244 -29.19 4.57 10.96
C PHE A 244 -28.02 5.54 11.16
N PHE A 245 -27.18 5.75 10.14
CA PHE A 245 -26.05 6.70 10.27
C PHE A 245 -26.51 8.14 10.49
N LYS A 246 -27.65 8.53 9.91
CA LYS A 246 -28.23 9.86 10.11
C LYS A 246 -28.81 10.05 11.52
N GLU A 247 -29.54 9.07 12.04
CA GLU A 247 -30.25 9.17 13.31
C GLU A 247 -29.38 8.78 14.52
N CYS A 248 -28.29 8.04 14.32
CA CYS A 248 -27.38 7.58 15.36
C CYS A 248 -25.92 8.06 15.11
N PRO A 249 -25.64 9.37 15.22
CA PRO A 249 -24.27 9.87 15.13
C PRO A 249 -23.44 9.38 16.32
N VAL A 250 -22.20 8.97 16.06
CA VAL A 250 -21.28 8.41 17.08
C VAL A 250 -20.59 9.46 17.94
N GLY A 251 -20.52 10.72 17.48
CA GLY A 251 -19.86 11.80 18.23
C GLY A 251 -18.41 11.46 18.58
N ASP A 252 -18.03 11.67 19.84
CA ASP A 252 -16.70 11.32 20.37
C ASP A 252 -16.62 9.85 20.85
N ALA A 253 -17.70 9.07 20.75
CA ALA A 253 -17.69 7.68 21.19
C ALA A 253 -16.84 6.82 20.24
N HIS A 254 -16.00 5.97 20.82
CA HIS A 254 -15.10 5.08 20.09
C HIS A 254 -15.86 3.87 19.52
N ILE A 255 -16.74 4.10 18.55
CA ILE A 255 -17.61 3.07 17.95
C ILE A 255 -17.16 2.78 16.53
N THR A 256 -16.96 1.51 16.23
CA THR A 256 -16.64 0.99 14.90
C THR A 256 -17.83 0.23 14.31
N TYR A 257 -17.86 0.10 12.98
CA TYR A 257 -18.90 -0.66 12.27
C TYR A 257 -18.29 -1.87 11.59
N GLY A 258 -18.85 -3.05 11.86
CA GLY A 258 -18.53 -4.29 11.15
C GLY A 258 -19.70 -4.69 10.27
N PHE A 259 -19.45 -5.31 9.12
CA PHE A 259 -20.49 -5.79 8.21
C PHE A 259 -20.45 -7.31 8.13
N ASP A 260 -21.61 -7.96 8.34
CA ASP A 260 -21.76 -9.41 8.28
C ASP A 260 -22.00 -9.90 6.83
N GLY A 261 -21.10 -9.51 5.92
CA GLY A 261 -21.19 -9.86 4.51
C GLY A 261 -20.41 -8.92 3.58
N THR A 262 -20.35 -9.31 2.30
CA THR A 262 -19.80 -8.50 1.21
C THR A 262 -20.86 -7.59 0.58
N PRO A 263 -20.51 -6.57 -0.22
CA PRO A 263 -21.51 -5.73 -0.89
C PRO A 263 -22.51 -6.54 -1.72
N ASP A 264 -22.07 -7.64 -2.32
CA ASP A 264 -22.93 -8.58 -3.06
C ASP A 264 -23.95 -9.27 -2.14
N ASP A 265 -23.58 -9.62 -0.90
CA ASP A 265 -24.49 -10.20 0.09
C ASP A 265 -25.56 -9.20 0.57
N PHE A 266 -25.21 -7.91 0.61
CA PHE A 266 -26.14 -6.82 0.96
C PHE A 266 -27.02 -6.39 -0.21
N GLY A 267 -26.57 -6.63 -1.46
CA GLY A 267 -27.23 -6.16 -2.67
C GLY A 267 -27.04 -4.66 -2.93
N TYR A 268 -26.13 -4.00 -2.21
CA TYR A 268 -25.76 -2.60 -2.38
C TYR A 268 -24.36 -2.31 -1.82
N ASP A 269 -23.75 -1.21 -2.28
CA ASP A 269 -22.44 -0.74 -1.84
C ASP A 269 -22.54 -0.03 -0.48
N TYR A 270 -22.45 -0.79 0.61
CA TYR A 270 -22.51 -0.23 1.97
C TYR A 270 -21.32 0.67 2.31
N THR A 271 -20.19 0.51 1.62
CA THR A 271 -19.02 1.37 1.78
C THR A 271 -19.28 2.77 1.24
N LYS A 272 -19.91 2.89 0.07
CA LYS A 272 -20.38 4.18 -0.44
C LYS A 272 -21.37 4.87 0.50
N VAL A 273 -22.30 4.11 1.09
CA VAL A 273 -23.26 4.65 2.08
C VAL A 273 -22.53 5.22 3.30
N MET A 274 -21.50 4.53 3.78
CA MET A 274 -20.66 5.01 4.88
C MET A 274 -19.91 6.29 4.52
N ASP A 275 -19.27 6.35 3.35
CA ASP A 275 -18.50 7.53 2.90
C ASP A 275 -19.39 8.77 2.81
N GLU A 276 -20.58 8.63 2.22
CA GLU A 276 -21.58 9.69 2.13
C GLU A 276 -22.06 10.15 3.51
N ALA A 277 -22.25 9.23 4.45
CA ALA A 277 -22.71 9.55 5.79
C ALA A 277 -21.61 10.17 6.68
N MET A 278 -20.35 9.77 6.49
CA MET A 278 -19.20 10.24 7.26
C MET A 278 -18.52 11.47 6.66
N GLY A 279 -18.99 11.97 5.51
CA GLY A 279 -18.51 13.21 4.91
C GLY A 279 -17.19 13.10 4.15
N VAL A 280 -16.80 11.89 3.73
CA VAL A 280 -15.66 11.66 2.85
C VAL A 280 -16.14 11.79 1.41
N VAL A 281 -16.50 13.02 1.01
CA VAL A 281 -16.96 13.26 -0.36
C VAL A 281 -15.74 13.36 -1.27
N SER A 282 -15.68 12.46 -2.25
CA SER A 282 -14.73 12.43 -3.37
C SER A 282 -14.73 13.72 -4.19
#